data_AF-A0A0F5W354-F1
#
_entry.id   AF-A0A0F5W354-F1
#
_cell.length_a   1.000
_cell.length_b   1.000
_cell.length_c   1.000
_cell.angle_alpha   90.00
_cell.angle_beta   90.00
_cell.angle_gamma   90.00
#
_symmetry.space_group_name_H-M   'P 1'
#
loop_
_entity.id
_entity.type
_entity.pdbx_description
1 polymer ?
#
loop_
_entity_poly.entity_id
_entity_poly.type
_entity_poly.pdbx_seq_one_letter_code
_entity_poly.pdbx_strand_id
1 'polypeptide(L)'
;MSTAHGARARARIEVTAAIKDAARRQLAADGAAKLSLRAVARELGMVSSALYRYFPSRDDLLTDLIIDAYNSVGESAEAAHDKAAGAGPVERWTAACEAVRGWGLRHPHEYALIYGSPVPGYAAPDTTIPAAARVGLVFIGIVRDAHQDNALSEPPLPTELRPEAERMAADLAPDLPPGSMAALVAAWAQLFGLVGFELFGQFNRVVEDRDTFFRQAATRLAHGVGLVTQPTGTAGEGSSSGS
;
A
#
# COMPACT_ATOMS: atom_id res chain seq x y z
N MET A 1 -30.10 23.44 6.10
CA MET A 1 -29.33 23.15 4.87
C MET A 1 -30.20 22.27 3.97
N SER A 2 -30.59 22.80 2.80
CA SER A 2 -31.75 22.31 2.03
C SER A 2 -31.51 20.96 1.34
N THR A 3 -32.50 20.07 1.40
CA THR A 3 -32.55 18.72 0.80
C THR A 3 -32.15 18.68 -0.68
N ALA A 4 -32.43 19.74 -1.43
CA ALA A 4 -32.06 19.90 -2.83
C ALA A 4 -30.55 20.12 -3.07
N HIS A 5 -29.81 20.59 -2.07
CA HIS A 5 -28.35 20.67 -2.11
C HIS A 5 -27.72 19.28 -1.89
N GLY A 6 -28.30 18.50 -0.96
CA GLY A 6 -27.89 17.10 -0.73
C GLY A 6 -28.15 16.19 -1.93
N ALA A 7 -29.30 16.33 -2.60
CA ALA A 7 -29.62 15.53 -3.80
C ALA A 7 -28.65 15.79 -4.96
N ARG A 8 -28.30 17.07 -5.22
CA ARG A 8 -27.33 17.44 -6.26
C ARG A 8 -25.91 16.98 -5.93
N ALA A 9 -25.49 17.09 -4.67
CA ALA A 9 -24.20 16.59 -4.23
C ALA A 9 -24.11 15.07 -4.40
N ARG A 10 -25.16 14.33 -4.02
CA ARG A 10 -25.22 12.88 -4.19
C ARG A 10 -25.18 12.46 -5.67
N ALA A 11 -25.97 13.12 -6.52
CA ALA A 11 -25.93 12.88 -7.96
C ALA A 11 -24.53 13.14 -8.55
N ARG A 12 -23.83 14.18 -8.07
CA ARG A 12 -22.45 14.45 -8.49
C ARG A 12 -21.51 13.31 -8.08
N ILE A 13 -21.62 12.79 -6.86
CA ILE A 13 -20.82 11.65 -6.37
C ILE A 13 -21.08 10.40 -7.22
N GLU A 14 -22.35 10.07 -7.45
CA GLU A 14 -22.77 8.90 -8.25
C GLU A 14 -22.22 8.99 -9.68
N VAL A 15 -22.29 10.16 -10.33
CA VAL A 15 -21.74 10.37 -11.67
C VAL A 15 -20.22 10.31 -11.68
N THR A 16 -19.54 10.95 -10.72
CA THR A 16 -18.07 10.86 -10.60
C THR A 16 -17.61 9.42 -10.44
N ALA A 17 -18.29 8.62 -9.60
CA ALA A 17 -17.99 7.20 -9.43
C ALA A 17 -18.17 6.43 -10.74
N ALA A 18 -19.29 6.64 -11.47
CA ALA A 18 -19.52 6.00 -12.76
C ALA A 18 -18.45 6.35 -13.81
N ILE A 19 -17.96 7.60 -13.81
CA ILE A 19 -16.85 8.05 -14.66
C ILE A 19 -15.56 7.29 -14.33
N LYS A 20 -15.21 7.19 -13.04
CA LYS A 20 -14.01 6.48 -12.58
C LYS A 20 -14.11 4.99 -12.87
N ASP A 21 -15.29 4.38 -12.72
CA ASP A 21 -15.51 2.95 -13.04
C ASP A 21 -15.33 2.66 -14.53
N ALA A 22 -15.88 3.50 -15.42
CA ALA A 22 -15.65 3.40 -16.86
C ALA A 22 -14.17 3.59 -17.21
N ALA A 23 -13.51 4.55 -16.56
CA ALA A 23 -12.08 4.76 -16.75
C ALA A 23 -11.24 3.55 -16.31
N ARG A 24 -11.53 2.92 -15.15
CA ARG A 24 -10.86 1.68 -14.71
C ARG A 24 -11.04 0.54 -15.69
N ARG A 25 -12.23 0.40 -16.31
CA ARG A 25 -12.45 -0.60 -17.38
C ARG A 25 -11.57 -0.34 -18.60
N GLN A 26 -11.39 0.92 -19.00
CA GLN A 26 -10.47 1.27 -20.09
C GLN A 26 -9.00 1.03 -19.71
N LEU A 27 -8.60 1.34 -18.47
CA LEU A 27 -7.25 1.01 -17.99
C LEU A 27 -6.98 -0.49 -18.08
N ALA A 28 -7.97 -1.32 -17.73
CA ALA A 28 -7.86 -2.77 -17.79
C ALA A 28 -7.76 -3.30 -19.23
N ALA A 29 -8.54 -2.74 -20.15
CA ALA A 29 -8.59 -3.19 -21.54
C ALA A 29 -7.40 -2.70 -22.39
N ASP A 30 -7.03 -1.43 -22.23
CA ASP A 30 -6.19 -0.70 -23.17
C ASP A 30 -4.93 -0.09 -22.55
N GLY A 31 -4.84 -0.07 -21.21
CA GLY A 31 -3.75 0.55 -20.46
C GLY A 31 -3.85 2.07 -20.33
N ALA A 32 -3.10 2.63 -19.37
CA ALA A 32 -3.17 4.05 -19.02
C ALA A 32 -2.81 5.02 -20.16
N ALA A 33 -1.91 4.63 -21.06
CA ALA A 33 -1.52 5.46 -22.20
C ALA A 33 -2.69 5.75 -23.16
N LYS A 34 -3.69 4.86 -23.24
CA LYS A 34 -4.83 4.98 -24.14
C LYS A 34 -6.09 5.57 -23.49
N LEU A 35 -6.06 5.84 -22.18
CA LEU A 35 -7.20 6.42 -21.46
C LEU A 35 -7.66 7.73 -22.12
N SER A 36 -8.95 7.82 -22.43
CA SER A 36 -9.53 8.97 -23.13
C SER A 36 -10.85 9.40 -22.52
N LEU A 37 -10.93 10.68 -22.13
CA LEU A 37 -12.18 11.31 -21.69
C LEU A 37 -13.30 11.15 -22.73
N ARG A 38 -12.98 11.21 -24.03
CA ARG A 38 -14.00 11.00 -25.08
C ARG A 38 -14.52 9.56 -25.12
N ALA A 39 -13.63 8.59 -24.93
CA ALA A 39 -14.02 7.18 -24.88
C ALA A 39 -14.89 6.91 -23.64
N VAL A 40 -14.50 7.44 -22.47
CA VAL A 40 -15.27 7.35 -21.22
C VAL A 40 -16.66 7.99 -21.37
N ALA A 41 -16.74 9.19 -21.96
CA ALA A 41 -18.02 9.85 -22.20
C ALA A 41 -18.94 9.00 -23.10
N ARG A 42 -18.39 8.45 -24.20
CA ARG A 42 -19.14 7.59 -25.13
C ARG A 42 -19.66 6.33 -24.45
N GLU A 43 -18.84 5.69 -23.61
CA GLU A 43 -19.23 4.49 -22.85
C GLU A 43 -20.41 4.76 -21.91
N LEU A 44 -20.44 5.95 -21.29
CA LEU A 44 -21.50 6.35 -20.38
C LEU A 44 -22.71 7.03 -21.07
N GLY A 45 -22.71 7.12 -22.41
CA GLY A 45 -23.74 7.86 -23.15
C GLY A 45 -23.77 9.37 -22.84
N MET A 46 -22.67 9.92 -22.34
CA MET A 46 -22.52 11.33 -21.99
C MET A 46 -21.96 12.12 -23.17
N VAL A 47 -22.36 13.39 -23.27
CA VAL A 47 -21.68 14.33 -24.16
C VAL A 47 -20.31 14.67 -23.57
N SER A 48 -19.26 14.68 -24.40
CA SER A 48 -17.88 14.97 -23.94
C SER A 48 -17.77 16.25 -23.11
N SER A 49 -18.48 17.32 -23.50
CA SER A 49 -18.49 18.59 -22.76
C SER A 49 -19.06 18.49 -21.35
N ALA A 50 -19.93 17.51 -21.07
CA ALA A 50 -20.41 17.24 -19.73
C ALA A 50 -19.33 16.57 -18.88
N LEU A 51 -18.56 15.63 -19.45
CA LEU A 51 -17.46 14.95 -18.75
C LEU A 51 -16.37 15.93 -18.30
N TYR A 52 -16.03 16.91 -19.14
CA TYR A 52 -15.07 17.96 -18.82
C TYR A 52 -15.46 18.85 -17.62
N ARG A 53 -16.73 18.84 -17.18
CA ARG A 53 -17.18 19.52 -15.95
C ARG A 53 -16.88 18.72 -14.67
N TYR A 54 -16.55 17.44 -14.81
CA TYR A 54 -16.13 16.56 -13.72
C TYR A 54 -14.61 16.44 -13.70
N PHE A 55 -14.01 16.18 -14.86
CA PHE A 55 -12.56 16.05 -15.04
C PHE A 55 -12.08 16.96 -16.16
N PRO A 56 -11.43 18.10 -15.84
CA PRO A 56 -10.98 19.08 -16.83
C PRO A 56 -10.00 18.50 -17.86
N SER A 57 -9.22 17.49 -17.48
CA SER A 57 -8.27 16.82 -18.35
C SER A 57 -8.19 15.31 -18.09
N ARG A 58 -7.49 14.61 -18.98
CA ARG A 58 -7.13 13.20 -18.79
C ARG A 58 -6.29 13.02 -17.52
N ASP A 59 -5.40 13.98 -17.25
CA ASP A 59 -4.45 13.88 -16.15
C ASP A 59 -5.14 14.10 -14.80
N ASP A 60 -6.19 14.93 -14.74
CA ASP A 60 -7.06 15.04 -13.57
C ASP A 60 -7.74 13.71 -13.25
N LEU A 61 -8.27 13.03 -14.28
CA LEU A 61 -8.88 11.71 -14.11
C LEU A 61 -7.84 10.66 -13.68
N LEU A 62 -6.64 10.67 -14.26
CA LEU A 62 -5.55 9.77 -13.84
C LEU A 62 -5.13 10.02 -12.39
N THR A 63 -4.97 11.29 -11.99
CA THR A 63 -4.63 11.67 -10.61
C THR A 63 -5.65 11.09 -9.64
N ASP A 64 -6.95 11.26 -9.94
CA ASP A 64 -8.04 10.74 -9.11
C ASP A 64 -8.07 9.21 -9.02
N LEU A 65 -7.72 8.50 -10.10
CA LEU A 65 -7.62 7.04 -10.11
C LEU A 65 -6.40 6.53 -9.34
N ILE A 66 -5.27 7.26 -9.42
CA ILE A 66 -4.06 6.97 -8.66
C ILE A 66 -4.30 7.16 -7.16
N ILE A 67 -4.97 8.25 -6.77
CA ILE A 67 -5.34 8.51 -5.37
C ILE A 67 -6.26 7.39 -4.86
N ASP A 68 -7.27 6.97 -5.63
CA ASP A 68 -8.13 5.86 -5.25
C ASP A 68 -7.37 4.55 -5.09
N ALA A 69 -6.45 4.22 -5.99
CA ALA A 69 -5.65 3.00 -5.92
C ALA A 69 -4.76 2.99 -4.67
N TYR A 70 -4.07 4.12 -4.39
CA TYR A 70 -3.28 4.27 -3.17
C TYR A 70 -4.13 4.19 -1.90
N ASN A 71 -5.33 4.79 -1.91
CA ASN A 71 -6.25 4.68 -0.79
C ASN A 71 -6.71 3.24 -0.58
N SER A 72 -7.05 2.52 -1.64
CA SER A 72 -7.55 1.15 -1.56
C SER A 72 -6.50 0.17 -1.01
N VAL A 73 -5.24 0.29 -1.43
CA VAL A 73 -4.15 -0.53 -0.86
C VAL A 73 -3.81 -0.10 0.58
N GLY A 74 -3.87 1.20 0.88
CA GLY A 74 -3.71 1.73 2.23
C GLY A 74 -4.75 1.17 3.20
N GLU A 75 -6.04 1.24 2.84
CA GLU A 75 -7.15 0.67 3.61
C GLU A 75 -6.98 -0.83 3.84
N SER A 76 -6.49 -1.56 2.83
CA SER A 76 -6.23 -2.99 2.95
C SER A 76 -5.13 -3.28 3.98
N ALA A 77 -4.05 -2.50 4.00
CA ALA A 77 -2.97 -2.64 4.96
C ALA A 77 -3.38 -2.23 6.38
N GLU A 78 -4.10 -1.12 6.52
CA GLU A 78 -4.63 -0.61 7.79
C GLU A 78 -5.60 -1.61 8.43
N ALA A 79 -6.56 -2.14 7.66
CA ALA A 79 -7.52 -3.12 8.17
C ALA A 79 -6.83 -4.43 8.63
N ALA A 80 -5.76 -4.84 7.96
CA ALA A 80 -4.98 -6.01 8.36
C ALA A 80 -4.17 -5.76 9.63
N HIS A 81 -3.58 -4.56 9.76
CA HIS A 81 -2.91 -4.12 10.97
C HIS A 81 -3.87 -4.11 12.18
N ASP A 82 -5.04 -3.50 12.04
CA ASP A 82 -6.05 -3.41 13.09
C ASP A 82 -6.53 -4.81 13.53
N LYS A 83 -6.79 -5.69 12.57
CA LYS A 83 -7.20 -7.07 12.86
C LYS A 83 -6.11 -7.87 13.60
N ALA A 84 -4.85 -7.51 13.40
CA ALA A 84 -3.69 -8.15 14.02
C ALA A 84 -3.22 -7.41 15.28
N ALA A 85 -3.94 -6.42 15.81
CA ALA A 85 -3.50 -5.59 16.93
C ALA A 85 -3.08 -6.39 18.19
N GLY A 86 -3.68 -7.55 18.43
CA GLY A 86 -3.33 -8.45 19.54
C GLY A 86 -2.15 -9.40 19.27
N ALA A 87 -1.56 -9.37 18.08
CA ALA A 87 -0.46 -10.25 17.67
C ALA A 87 0.91 -9.58 17.87
N GLY A 88 1.97 -10.40 17.83
CA GLY A 88 3.35 -9.91 17.86
C GLY A 88 3.69 -9.03 16.65
N PRO A 89 4.77 -8.24 16.74
CA PRO A 89 5.13 -7.29 15.69
C PRO A 89 5.45 -7.98 14.35
N VAL A 90 6.03 -9.18 14.38
CA VAL A 90 6.34 -9.98 13.17
C VAL A 90 5.05 -10.44 12.48
N GLU A 91 4.06 -10.89 13.25
CA GLU A 91 2.75 -11.29 12.74
C GLU A 91 1.99 -10.10 12.16
N ARG A 92 1.99 -8.96 12.86
CA ARG A 92 1.39 -7.70 12.38
C ARG A 92 2.00 -7.24 11.05
N TRP A 93 3.33 -7.25 10.96
CA TRP A 93 4.06 -6.93 9.72
C TRP A 93 3.67 -7.87 8.59
N THR A 94 3.71 -9.18 8.84
CA THR A 94 3.42 -10.21 7.84
C THR A 94 1.99 -10.10 7.34
N ALA A 95 1.02 -9.88 8.23
CA ALA A 95 -0.38 -9.66 7.88
C ALA A 95 -0.57 -8.42 6.98
N ALA A 96 0.11 -7.31 7.27
CA ALA A 96 0.07 -6.13 6.42
C ALA A 96 0.68 -6.38 5.03
N CYS A 97 1.81 -7.08 4.94
CA CYS A 97 2.39 -7.51 3.65
C CYS A 97 1.43 -8.41 2.85
N GLU A 98 0.82 -9.39 3.50
CA GLU A 98 -0.16 -10.30 2.88
C GLU A 98 -1.40 -9.55 2.38
N ALA A 99 -1.83 -8.51 3.10
CA ALA A 99 -2.94 -7.67 2.67
C ALA A 99 -2.60 -6.83 1.43
N VAL A 100 -1.40 -6.24 1.38
CA VAL A 100 -0.89 -5.53 0.19
C VAL A 100 -0.82 -6.47 -1.02
N ARG A 101 -0.27 -7.68 -0.86
CA ARG A 101 -0.25 -8.69 -1.92
C ARG A 101 -1.66 -9.07 -2.34
N GLY A 102 -2.52 -9.41 -1.39
CA GLY A 102 -3.89 -9.82 -1.65
C GLY A 102 -4.69 -8.75 -2.39
N TRP A 103 -4.47 -7.47 -2.05
CA TRP A 103 -5.02 -6.34 -2.80
C TRP A 103 -4.49 -6.31 -4.23
N GLY A 104 -3.17 -6.38 -4.43
CA GLY A 104 -2.57 -6.37 -5.77
C GLY A 104 -3.10 -7.47 -6.68
N LEU A 105 -3.29 -8.68 -6.15
CA LEU A 105 -3.85 -9.82 -6.89
C LEU A 105 -5.33 -9.62 -7.28
N ARG A 106 -6.13 -8.93 -6.46
CA ARG A 106 -7.53 -8.61 -6.77
C ARG A 106 -7.67 -7.40 -7.69
N HIS A 107 -6.70 -6.48 -7.66
CA HIS A 107 -6.72 -5.21 -8.39
C HIS A 107 -5.48 -5.05 -9.30
N PRO A 108 -5.18 -5.98 -10.21
CA PRO A 108 -3.91 -6.00 -10.95
C PRO A 108 -3.70 -4.76 -11.82
N HIS A 109 -4.77 -4.19 -12.39
CA HIS A 109 -4.70 -3.00 -13.23
C HIS A 109 -4.49 -1.71 -12.42
N GLU A 110 -5.03 -1.65 -11.22
CA GLU A 110 -4.78 -0.53 -10.29
C GLU A 110 -3.36 -0.63 -9.73
N TYR A 111 -2.90 -1.83 -9.39
CA TYR A 111 -1.50 -2.07 -9.02
C TYR A 111 -0.55 -1.61 -10.11
N ALA A 112 -0.81 -2.00 -11.37
CA ALA A 112 0.01 -1.58 -12.51
C ALA A 112 -0.02 -0.05 -12.73
N LEU A 113 -1.10 0.63 -12.36
CA LEU A 113 -1.20 2.09 -12.46
C LEU A 113 -0.26 2.80 -11.49
N ILE A 114 -0.06 2.26 -10.27
CA ILE A 114 0.73 2.92 -9.22
C ILE A 114 2.15 2.37 -9.05
N TYR A 115 2.40 1.09 -9.39
CA TYR A 115 3.71 0.43 -9.25
C TYR A 115 4.25 -0.18 -10.56
N GLY A 116 3.55 0.01 -11.67
CA GLY A 116 3.97 -0.46 -13.00
C GLY A 116 4.80 0.56 -13.78
N SER A 117 4.78 0.43 -15.10
CA SER A 117 5.47 1.37 -15.99
C SER A 117 4.85 2.78 -15.90
N PRO A 118 5.68 3.85 -15.81
CA PRO A 118 5.17 5.22 -15.81
C PRO A 118 4.28 5.53 -17.01
N VAL A 119 3.24 6.33 -16.79
CA VAL A 119 2.32 6.76 -17.85
C VAL A 119 3.00 7.86 -18.68
N PRO A 120 3.23 7.66 -19.99
CA PRO A 120 3.90 8.67 -20.81
C PRO A 120 3.15 10.01 -20.80
N GLY A 121 3.90 11.09 -20.59
CA GLY A 121 3.38 12.47 -20.59
C GLY A 121 2.56 12.86 -19.36
N TYR A 122 2.46 12.01 -18.34
CA TYR A 122 1.80 12.31 -17.08
C TYR A 122 2.82 12.48 -15.96
N ALA A 123 2.66 13.52 -15.15
CA ALA A 123 3.40 13.73 -13.91
C ALA A 123 2.40 13.84 -12.75
N ALA A 124 2.54 12.94 -11.76
CA ALA A 124 1.65 12.97 -10.60
C ALA A 124 1.89 14.23 -9.77
N PRO A 125 0.84 15.00 -9.42
CA PRO A 125 0.97 16.16 -8.55
C PRO A 125 1.18 15.73 -7.08
N ASP A 126 1.73 16.63 -6.26
CA ASP A 126 1.99 16.40 -4.82
C ASP A 126 0.75 15.96 -4.02
N THR A 127 -0.46 16.24 -4.52
CA THR A 127 -1.71 15.77 -3.91
C THR A 127 -1.83 14.24 -3.85
N THR A 128 -1.01 13.48 -4.61
CA THR A 128 -0.97 12.03 -4.49
C THR A 128 -0.13 11.53 -3.30
N ILE A 129 0.77 12.36 -2.76
CA ILE A 129 1.74 11.96 -1.72
C ILE A 129 1.05 11.42 -0.45
N PRO A 130 0.01 12.07 0.13
CA PRO A 130 -0.62 11.56 1.35
C PRO A 130 -1.23 10.17 1.18
N ALA A 131 -1.88 9.90 0.03
CA ALA A 131 -2.43 8.58 -0.27
C ALA A 131 -1.30 7.55 -0.47
N ALA A 132 -0.24 7.92 -1.21
CA ALA A 132 0.90 7.05 -1.46
C ALA A 132 1.66 6.64 -0.18
N ALA A 133 1.65 7.49 0.85
CA ALA A 133 2.33 7.25 2.11
C ALA A 133 1.63 6.21 3.02
N ARG A 134 0.33 5.95 2.84
CA ARG A 134 -0.50 5.18 3.79
C ARG A 134 0.10 3.83 4.18
N VAL A 135 0.50 3.02 3.20
CA VAL A 135 1.12 1.71 3.45
C VAL A 135 2.44 1.85 4.21
N GLY A 136 3.26 2.85 3.86
CA GLY A 136 4.52 3.12 4.56
C GLY A 136 4.29 3.50 6.03
N LEU A 137 3.25 4.30 6.29
CA LEU A 137 2.88 4.72 7.65
C LEU A 137 2.43 3.54 8.51
N VAL A 138 1.74 2.54 7.96
CA VAL A 138 1.41 1.29 8.67
C VAL A 138 2.68 0.57 9.13
N PHE A 139 3.66 0.40 8.24
CA PHE A 139 4.92 -0.26 8.59
C PHE A 139 5.75 0.54 9.60
N ILE A 140 5.80 1.87 9.46
CA ILE A 140 6.42 2.76 10.45
C ILE A 140 5.75 2.61 11.81
N GLY A 141 4.41 2.54 11.86
CA GLY A 141 3.65 2.31 13.09
C GLY A 141 4.03 1.00 13.77
N ILE A 142 4.10 -0.10 13.03
CA ILE A 142 4.49 -1.42 13.58
C ILE A 142 5.91 -1.39 14.18
N VAL A 143 6.87 -0.77 13.48
CA VAL A 143 8.26 -0.66 13.97
C VAL A 143 8.35 0.27 15.17
N ARG A 144 7.56 1.35 15.20
CA ARG A 144 7.45 2.29 16.32
C ARG A 144 6.91 1.62 17.58
N ASP A 145 5.82 0.87 17.47
CA ASP A 145 5.27 0.10 18.58
C ASP A 145 6.33 -0.87 19.14
N ALA A 146 7.00 -1.61 18.24
CA ALA A 146 8.06 -2.53 18.64
C ALA A 146 9.25 -1.82 19.31
N HIS A 147 9.60 -0.60 18.87
CA HIS A 147 10.64 0.20 19.51
C HIS A 147 10.26 0.58 20.95
N GLN A 148 9.02 1.03 21.14
CA GLN A 148 8.47 1.40 22.46
C GLN A 148 8.38 0.21 23.42
N ASP A 149 8.06 -0.97 22.88
CA ASP A 149 7.95 -2.22 23.63
C ASP A 149 9.29 -2.94 23.86
N ASN A 150 10.42 -2.34 23.46
CA ASN A 150 11.75 -2.97 23.49
C ASN A 150 11.82 -4.30 22.71
N ALA A 151 10.98 -4.43 21.67
CA ALA A 151 10.88 -5.56 20.76
C ALA A 151 11.59 -5.30 19.41
N LEU A 152 12.43 -4.27 19.35
CA LEU A 152 13.20 -3.87 18.16
C LEU A 152 14.70 -4.05 18.42
N SER A 153 15.34 -4.87 17.59
CA SER A 153 16.80 -4.98 17.53
C SER A 153 17.29 -4.20 16.32
N GLU A 154 17.97 -3.07 16.53
CA GLU A 154 18.44 -2.23 15.43
C GLU A 154 19.34 -3.05 14.46
N PRO A 155 19.02 -3.05 13.15
CA PRO A 155 19.86 -3.70 12.16
C PRO A 155 21.26 -3.07 12.06
N PRO A 156 22.31 -3.85 11.76
CA PRO A 156 23.63 -3.30 11.49
C PRO A 156 23.62 -2.26 10.38
N LEU A 157 24.18 -1.08 10.65
CA LEU A 157 24.22 0.05 9.71
C LEU A 157 25.67 0.31 9.26
N PRO A 158 26.00 0.09 7.97
CA PRO A 158 27.31 0.46 7.42
C PRO A 158 27.59 1.95 7.59
N THR A 159 28.85 2.29 7.87
CA THR A 159 29.28 3.67 8.11
C THR A 159 28.96 4.58 6.92
N GLU A 160 29.06 4.06 5.70
CA GLU A 160 28.81 4.77 4.45
C GLU A 160 27.33 5.14 4.27
N LEU A 161 26.41 4.35 4.83
CA LEU A 161 24.97 4.56 4.73
C LEU A 161 24.42 5.42 5.87
N ARG A 162 25.19 5.59 6.95
CA ARG A 162 24.74 6.29 8.17
C ARG A 162 24.18 7.69 7.93
N PRO A 163 24.84 8.60 7.17
CA PRO A 163 24.31 9.93 6.95
C PRO A 163 22.94 9.93 6.26
N GLU A 164 22.76 9.00 5.31
CA GLU A 164 21.50 8.86 4.58
C GLU A 164 20.41 8.25 5.47
N ALA A 165 20.74 7.27 6.29
CA ALA A 165 19.83 6.67 7.26
C ALA A 165 19.35 7.69 8.31
N GLU A 166 20.24 8.56 8.80
CA GLU A 166 19.91 9.65 9.73
C GLU A 166 18.97 10.67 9.09
N ARG A 167 19.22 11.03 7.83
CA ARG A 167 18.32 11.90 7.05
C ARG A 167 16.93 11.26 6.86
N MET A 168 16.88 10.00 6.44
CA MET A 168 15.62 9.26 6.29
C MET A 168 14.83 9.20 7.61
N ALA A 169 15.50 8.94 8.73
CA ALA A 169 14.86 8.94 10.04
C ALA A 169 14.32 10.33 10.39
N ALA A 170 15.11 11.39 10.22
CA ALA A 170 14.67 12.76 10.49
C ALA A 170 13.46 13.19 9.65
N ASP A 171 13.37 12.75 8.39
CA ASP A 171 12.30 13.13 7.48
C ASP A 171 11.01 12.30 7.72
N LEU A 172 11.14 11.01 8.04
CA LEU A 172 10.03 10.05 8.04
C LEU A 172 9.57 9.62 9.44
N ALA A 173 10.50 9.41 10.37
CA ALA A 173 10.22 8.90 11.72
C ALA A 173 11.40 9.22 12.68
N PRO A 174 11.46 10.44 13.23
CA PRO A 174 12.62 10.91 14.02
C PRO A 174 12.91 10.13 15.31
N ASP A 175 11.91 9.41 15.79
CA ASP A 175 11.98 8.57 16.99
C ASP A 175 12.47 7.15 16.72
N LEU A 176 12.65 6.75 15.46
CA LEU A 176 13.14 5.42 15.11
C LEU A 176 14.66 5.41 14.90
N PRO A 177 15.36 4.32 15.27
CA PRO A 177 16.78 4.19 15.01
C PRO A 177 17.10 4.26 13.50
N PRO A 178 18.15 4.99 13.07
CA PRO A 178 18.51 5.13 11.66
C PRO A 178 18.67 3.79 10.92
N GLY A 179 19.29 2.78 11.57
CA GLY A 179 19.46 1.46 10.96
C GLY A 179 18.13 0.79 10.63
N SER A 180 17.12 0.97 11.49
CA SER A 180 15.78 0.42 11.28
C SER A 180 15.04 1.15 10.17
N MET A 181 15.22 2.47 10.05
CA MET A 181 14.60 3.26 9.00
C MET A 181 15.16 2.97 7.60
N ALA A 182 16.49 2.85 7.48
CA ALA A 182 17.11 2.44 6.22
C ALA A 182 16.64 1.03 5.81
N ALA A 183 16.56 0.10 6.77
CA ALA A 183 16.05 -1.25 6.54
C ALA A 183 14.57 -1.25 6.14
N LEU A 184 13.73 -0.40 6.75
CA LEU A 184 12.31 -0.27 6.43
C LEU A 184 12.11 0.19 4.98
N VAL A 185 12.86 1.21 4.53
CA VAL A 185 12.79 1.68 3.13
C VAL A 185 13.21 0.57 2.16
N ALA A 186 14.27 -0.19 2.49
CA ALA A 186 14.69 -1.34 1.69
C ALA A 186 13.62 -2.44 1.67
N ALA A 187 12.99 -2.74 2.81
CA ALA A 187 11.94 -3.74 2.92
C ALA A 187 10.67 -3.34 2.16
N TRP A 188 10.33 -2.04 2.15
CA TRP A 188 9.25 -1.48 1.34
C TRP A 188 9.48 -1.72 -0.15
N ALA A 189 10.69 -1.42 -0.66
CA ALA A 189 11.05 -1.69 -2.05
C ALA A 189 10.98 -3.20 -2.39
N GLN A 190 11.43 -4.06 -1.47
CA GLN A 190 11.37 -5.52 -1.64
C GLN A 190 9.94 -6.06 -1.64
N LEU A 191 9.05 -5.54 -0.78
CA LEU A 191 7.63 -5.91 -0.76
C LEU A 191 6.96 -5.68 -2.12
N PHE A 192 7.08 -4.46 -2.67
CA PHE A 192 6.48 -4.15 -3.97
C PHE A 192 7.22 -4.84 -5.13
N GLY A 193 8.50 -5.16 -4.97
CA GLY A 193 9.22 -6.04 -5.90
C GLY A 193 8.63 -7.46 -5.94
N LEU A 194 8.37 -8.07 -4.78
CA LEU A 194 7.76 -9.40 -4.66
C LEU A 194 6.37 -9.44 -5.29
N VAL A 195 5.51 -8.48 -4.96
CA VAL A 195 4.14 -8.41 -5.51
C VAL A 195 4.17 -8.13 -7.01
N GLY A 196 5.05 -7.22 -7.46
CA GLY A 196 5.21 -6.91 -8.89
C GLY A 196 5.71 -8.11 -9.69
N PHE A 197 6.67 -8.88 -9.18
CA PHE A 197 7.18 -10.08 -9.85
C PHE A 197 6.11 -11.16 -10.01
N GLU A 198 5.23 -11.31 -9.02
CA GLU A 198 4.10 -12.22 -9.11
C GLU A 198 3.08 -11.76 -10.16
N LEU A 199 2.65 -10.49 -10.08
CA LEU A 199 1.64 -9.92 -10.96
C LEU A 199 2.07 -9.85 -12.42
N PHE A 200 3.34 -9.52 -12.66
CA PHE A 200 3.88 -9.35 -14.02
C PHE A 200 4.52 -10.64 -14.57
N GLY A 201 4.27 -11.78 -13.91
CA GLY A 201 4.55 -13.10 -14.46
C GLY A 201 6.00 -13.60 -14.32
N GLN A 202 6.85 -12.90 -13.57
CA GLN A 202 8.25 -13.31 -13.35
C GLN A 202 8.35 -14.60 -12.53
N PHE A 203 7.34 -14.90 -11.71
CA PHE A 203 7.27 -16.15 -10.95
C PHE A 203 6.71 -17.36 -11.73
N ASN A 204 6.23 -17.17 -12.95
CA ASN A 204 5.66 -18.27 -13.74
C ASN A 204 6.70 -19.36 -14.00
N ARG A 205 6.43 -20.58 -13.50
CA ARG A 205 7.34 -21.75 -13.52
C ARG A 205 8.60 -21.60 -12.67
N VAL A 206 8.62 -20.65 -11.74
CA VAL A 206 9.72 -20.42 -10.78
C VAL A 206 9.23 -20.61 -9.35
N VAL A 207 8.09 -20.00 -9.00
CA VAL A 207 7.46 -20.13 -7.68
C VAL A 207 6.06 -20.71 -7.87
N GLU A 208 5.91 -21.99 -7.51
CA GLU A 208 4.64 -22.71 -7.63
C GLU A 208 3.76 -22.49 -6.38
N ASP A 209 4.32 -22.66 -5.18
CA ASP A 209 3.65 -22.31 -3.92
C ASP A 209 3.91 -20.84 -3.55
N ARG A 210 3.10 -19.95 -4.13
CA ARG A 210 3.26 -18.50 -3.99
C ARG A 210 2.88 -17.99 -2.60
N ASP A 211 1.91 -18.61 -1.94
CA ASP A 211 1.44 -18.18 -0.64
C ASP A 211 2.47 -18.47 0.45
N THR A 212 2.99 -19.71 0.48
CA THR A 212 4.05 -20.08 1.43
C THR A 212 5.32 -19.28 1.16
N PHE A 213 5.71 -19.14 -0.11
CA PHE A 213 6.88 -18.34 -0.49
C PHE A 213 6.75 -16.90 -0.01
N PHE A 214 5.62 -16.25 -0.29
CA PHE A 214 5.41 -14.85 0.06
C PHE A 214 5.40 -14.64 1.58
N ARG A 215 4.71 -15.51 2.34
CA ARG A 215 4.70 -15.43 3.80
C ARG A 215 6.11 -15.52 4.39
N GLN A 216 6.92 -16.47 3.90
CA GLN A 216 8.30 -16.64 4.34
C GLN A 216 9.16 -15.41 3.98
N ALA A 217 8.99 -14.86 2.77
CA ALA A 217 9.68 -13.65 2.36
C ALA A 217 9.27 -12.44 3.22
N ALA A 218 7.98 -12.23 3.46
CA ALA A 218 7.46 -11.15 4.30
C ALA A 218 7.95 -11.27 5.76
N THR A 219 8.00 -12.48 6.31
CA THR A 219 8.55 -12.73 7.66
C THR A 219 10.04 -12.39 7.72
N ARG A 220 10.82 -12.72 6.68
CA ARG A 220 12.24 -12.33 6.60
C ARG A 220 12.42 -10.82 6.51
N LEU A 221 11.53 -10.11 5.80
CA LEU A 221 11.53 -8.65 5.77
C LEU A 221 11.27 -8.06 7.17
N ALA A 222 10.34 -8.64 7.94
CA ALA A 222 10.07 -8.23 9.32
C ALA A 222 11.33 -8.29 10.20
N HIS A 223 12.05 -9.42 10.13
CA HIS A 223 13.31 -9.56 10.87
C HIS A 223 14.41 -8.64 10.33
N GLY A 224 14.45 -8.42 9.01
CA GLY A 224 15.41 -7.52 8.38
C GLY A 224 15.31 -6.07 8.85
N VAL A 225 14.11 -5.62 9.22
CA VAL A 225 13.90 -4.28 9.82
C VAL A 225 14.10 -4.25 11.33
N GLY A 226 14.42 -5.40 11.95
CA GLY A 226 14.74 -5.50 13.37
C GLY A 226 13.63 -6.05 14.27
N LEU A 227 12.48 -6.47 13.72
CA LEU A 227 11.38 -6.99 14.54
C LEU A 227 11.75 -8.35 15.13
N VAL A 228 11.57 -8.48 16.44
CA VAL A 228 11.84 -9.70 17.20
C VAL A 228 10.53 -10.43 17.47
N THR A 229 10.53 -11.76 17.31
CA THR A 229 9.43 -12.60 17.77
C THR A 229 9.40 -12.58 19.29
N GLN A 230 8.33 -12.06 19.89
CA GLN A 230 8.13 -12.20 21.33
C GLN A 230 8.01 -13.69 21.65
N PRO A 231 8.70 -14.22 22.66
CA PRO A 231 8.48 -15.59 23.08
C PRO A 231 7.01 -15.73 23.48
N THR A 232 6.29 -16.61 22.80
CA THR A 232 4.92 -17.00 23.18
C THR A 232 4.97 -17.33 24.67
N GLY A 233 4.33 -16.48 25.49
CA GLY A 233 4.38 -16.62 26.94
C GLY A 233 4.06 -18.04 27.32
N THR A 234 5.00 -18.68 28.03
CA THR A 234 4.80 -19.99 28.64
C THR A 234 3.51 -19.93 29.45
N ALA A 235 2.48 -20.65 28.99
CA ALA A 235 1.30 -20.95 29.78
C ALA A 235 1.82 -21.52 31.11
N GLY A 236 1.47 -20.85 32.21
CA GLY A 236 2.07 -21.07 33.51
C GLY A 236 2.14 -22.55 33.89
N GLU A 237 3.36 -23.03 34.12
CA GLU A 237 3.60 -24.14 35.03
C GLU A 237 3.20 -23.68 36.43
N GLY A 238 1.90 -23.76 36.71
CA GLY A 238 1.36 -23.75 38.06
C GLY A 238 1.78 -25.05 38.73
N SER A 239 2.86 -24.97 39.48
CA SER A 239 3.25 -25.98 40.45
C SER A 239 2.05 -26.35 41.34
N SER A 240 1.68 -27.63 41.34
CA SER A 240 0.92 -28.22 42.44
C SER A 240 1.75 -29.35 43.04
N SER A 241 2.70 -28.94 43.88
CA SER A 241 3.29 -29.81 44.89
C SER A 241 2.56 -29.59 46.21
N GLY A 242 1.88 -30.63 46.70
CA GLY A 242 1.79 -30.97 48.12
C GLY A 242 0.75 -30.25 48.96
N SER A 243 -0.35 -30.94 49.26
CA SER A 243 -0.68 -31.40 50.63
C SER A 243 -1.63 -32.59 50.54
#